data_AF-A0A9X9LQ48-F1
#
_entry.id   AF-A0A9X9LQ48-F1
#
_cell.length_a   1.000
_cell.length_b   1.000
_cell.length_c   1.000
_cell.angle_alpha   90.00
_cell.angle_beta   90.00
_cell.angle_gamma   90.00
#
_symmetry.space_group_name_H-M   'P 1'
#
loop_
_entity.id
_entity.type
_entity.pdbx_description
1 polymer ?
#
loop_
_entity_poly.entity_id
_entity_poly.type
_entity_poly.pdbx_seq_one_letter_code
_entity_poly.pdbx_strand_id
1 'polypeptide(L)' 'MVYEGLAQGLEAGEESTPVALKTVNELASPRERIEFLKEASVMKAFKCHHVVRLLGVVSQGQPTL' A
#
# COMPACT_ATOMS: atom_id res chain seq x y z
N MET A 1 -5.90 2.93 -8.55
CA MET A 1 -5.97 1.70 -9.40
C MET A 1 -5.32 0.55 -8.64
N VAL A 2 -5.39 -0.68 -9.11
CA VAL A 2 -4.71 -1.83 -8.47
C VAL A 2 -3.88 -2.56 -9.53
N TYR A 3 -2.65 -2.90 -9.19
CA TYR A 3 -1.71 -3.62 -10.04
C TYR A 3 -1.10 -4.81 -9.31
N GLU A 4 -0.61 -5.78 -10.07
CA GLU A 4 0.29 -6.81 -9.57
C GLU A 4 1.74 -6.31 -9.64
N GLY A 5 2.55 -6.65 -8.64
CA GLY A 5 3.98 -6.31 -8.65
C GLY A 5 4.80 -7.14 -7.67
N LEU A 6 6.09 -6.80 -7.60
CA LEU A 6 7.06 -7.40 -6.69
C LEU A 6 7.60 -6.32 -5.75
N ALA A 7 7.65 -6.61 -4.46
CA ALA A 7 8.20 -5.73 -3.44
C ALA A 7 9.37 -6.42 -2.73
N GLN A 8 10.46 -5.68 -2.48
CA GLN A 8 11.66 -6.22 -1.83
C GLN A 8 11.75 -5.72 -0.39
N GLY A 9 12.34 -6.53 0.50
CA GLY A 9 12.63 -6.12 1.88
C GLY A 9 11.42 -5.96 2.78
N LEU A 10 10.28 -6.59 2.45
CA LEU A 10 9.09 -6.60 3.31
C LEU A 10 9.23 -7.58 4.49
N GLU A 11 9.92 -8.71 4.27
CA GLU A 11 10.20 -9.71 5.29
C GLU A 11 11.70 -10.04 5.33
N ALA A 12 12.22 -10.32 6.53
CA ALA A 12 13.63 -10.61 6.71
C ALA A 12 14.00 -11.94 6.03
N GLY A 13 14.90 -11.88 5.06
CA GLY A 13 15.37 -13.05 4.31
C GLY A 13 14.60 -13.35 3.02
N GLU A 14 13.60 -12.55 2.65
CA GLU A 14 12.89 -12.67 1.37
C GLU A 14 13.46 -11.68 0.34
N GLU A 15 13.86 -12.18 -0.84
CA GLU A 15 14.39 -11.33 -1.93
C GLU A 15 13.28 -10.50 -2.60
N SER A 16 12.09 -11.09 -2.80
CA SER A 16 10.92 -10.39 -3.34
C SER A 16 9.62 -11.08 -2.96
N THR A 17 8.62 -10.29 -2.56
CA THR A 17 7.25 -10.74 -2.26
C THR A 17 6.32 -10.28 -3.39
N PRO A 18 5.49 -11.16 -3.98
CA PRO A 18 4.39 -10.76 -4.85
C PRO A 18 3.35 -9.93 -4.07
N VAL A 19 2.93 -8.79 -4.63
CA VAL A 19 2.04 -7.84 -3.96
C VAL A 19 0.96 -7.29 -4.88
N ALA A 20 -0.15 -6.88 -4.27
CA ALA A 20 -1.10 -5.98 -4.88
C ALA A 20 -0.72 -4.53 -4.56
N LEU A 21 -0.48 -3.72 -5.59
CA LEU A 21 -0.15 -2.30 -5.50
C LEU A 21 -1.40 -1.47 -5.74
N LYS A 22 -1.96 -0.88 -4.68
CA LYS A 22 -3.07 0.07 -4.80
C LYS A 22 -2.47 1.47 -5.00
N THR A 23 -2.96 2.21 -5.97
CA THR A 23 -2.47 3.56 -6.31
C THR A 23 -3.59 4.58 -6.23
N VAL A 24 -3.24 5.83 -5.96
CA VAL A 24 -4.13 6.97 -6.21
C VAL A 24 -3.99 7.46 -7.65
N ASN A 25 -5.06 7.98 -8.24
CA ASN A 25 -5.00 8.62 -9.56
C ASN A 25 -4.05 9.83 -9.51
N GLU A 26 -3.25 10.06 -10.55
CA GLU A 26 -2.35 11.23 -10.64
C GLU A 26 -3.12 12.55 -10.54
N LEU A 27 -4.33 12.61 -11.09
CA LEU A 27 -5.23 13.76 -11.04
C LEU A 27 -6.01 13.88 -9.73
N ALA A 28 -5.81 12.97 -8.77
CA ALA A 28 -6.51 13.02 -7.49
C ALA A 28 -6.10 14.26 -6.70
N SER A 29 -7.10 14.89 -6.10
CA SER A 29 -6.95 16.03 -5.22
C SER A 29 -6.11 15.69 -3.99
N PRO A 30 -5.48 16.69 -3.33
CA PRO A 30 -4.78 16.47 -2.06
C PRO A 30 -5.63 15.79 -0.99
N ARG A 31 -6.95 16.07 -0.98
CA ARG A 31 -7.88 15.47 -0.03
C ARG A 31 -8.05 13.97 -0.26
N GLU A 32 -8.27 13.55 -1.50
CA GLU A 32 -8.41 12.13 -1.85
C GLU A 32 -7.15 11.34 -1.51
N ARG A 33 -5.97 11.94 -1.67
CA ARG A 33 -4.69 11.34 -1.28
C ARG A 33 -4.58 11.15 0.24
N ILE A 34 -5.04 12.12 1.01
CA ILE A 34 -5.10 12.02 2.48
C ILE A 34 -6.09 10.93 2.91
N GLU A 35 -7.26 10.88 2.29
CA GLU A 35 -8.28 9.86 2.58
C GLU A 35 -7.77 8.45 2.22
N PHE A 36 -7.09 8.30 1.09
CA PHE A 36 -6.42 7.07 0.68
C PHE A 36 -5.40 6.59 1.73
N LEU A 37 -4.52 7.48 2.22
CA LEU A 37 -3.53 7.15 3.26
C LEU A 37 -4.17 6.87 4.62
N LYS A 38 -5.32 7.49 4.93
CA LYS A 38 -6.08 7.22 6.16
C LYS A 38 -6.66 5.81 6.15
N GLU A 39 -7.25 5.37 5.04
CA GLU A 39 -7.72 3.98 4.87
C GLU A 39 -6.59 2.97 5.08
N ALA A 40 -5.43 3.21 4.44
CA ALA A 40 -4.26 2.37 4.64
C ALA A 40 -3.80 2.36 6.11
N SER A 41 -3.87 3.50 6.80
CA SER A 41 -3.48 3.59 8.21
C SER A 41 -4.38 2.77 9.14
N VAL A 42 -5.68 2.63 8.83
CA VAL A 42 -6.58 1.73 9.58
C VAL A 42 -6.12 0.28 9.46
N MET A 43 -5.63 -0.13 8.28
CA MET A 43 -5.22 -1.51 8.03
C MET A 43 -3.99 -1.95 8.83
N LYS A 44 -3.17 -1.01 9.33
CA LYS A 44 -1.99 -1.29 10.17
C LYS A 44 -2.35 -2.01 11.47
N ALA A 45 -3.57 -1.86 11.96
CA ALA A 45 -4.03 -2.47 13.21
C ALA A 45 -4.37 -3.96 13.06
N PHE A 46 -4.51 -4.48 11.83
CA PHE A 46 -4.93 -5.85 11.60
C PHE A 46 -3.74 -6.78 11.37
N LYS A 47 -3.67 -7.83 12.19
CA LYS A 47 -2.83 -9.01 11.97
C LYS A 47 -3.69 -10.25 12.15
N CYS A 48 -4.43 -10.62 11.11
CA CYS A 48 -5.37 -11.74 11.12
C CYS A 48 -5.29 -12.50 9.79
N HIS A 49 -5.35 -13.83 9.85
CA HIS A 49 -5.24 -14.67 8.65
C HIS A 49 -6.38 -14.45 7.65
N HIS A 50 -7.56 -14.08 8.13
CA HIS A 50 -8.75 -13.89 7.30
C HIS A 50 -8.96 -12.44 6.83
N VAL A 51 -7.99 -11.56 7.07
CA VAL A 51 -8.01 -10.15 6.64
C VAL A 51 -6.79 -9.89 5.78
N VAL A 52 -6.98 -9.29 4.60
CA VAL A 52 -5.87 -8.93 3.72
C VAL A 52 -4.90 -8.00 4.45
N ARG A 53 -3.63 -8.39 4.49
CA ARG A 53 -2.59 -7.70 5.25
C ARG A 53 -2.04 -6.51 4.44
N LEU A 54 -1.94 -5.34 5.09
CA LEU A 54 -1.15 -4.23 4.58
C LEU A 54 0.34 -4.54 4.80
N LEU A 55 1.14 -4.48 3.73
CA LEU A 55 2.57 -4.77 3.78
C LEU A 55 3.44 -3.50 3.83
N GLY A 56 2.99 -2.40 3.22
CA GLY A 56 3.73 -1.15 3.17
C GLY A 56 2.91 0.01 2.64
N VAL A 57 3.47 1.22 2.72
CA VAL A 57 2.87 2.48 2.21
C VAL A 57 4.00 3.36 1.65
N VAL A 58 3.81 3.93 0.47
CA VAL A 58 4.70 4.92 -0.16
C VAL A 58 4.00 6.28 -0.16
N SER A 59 4.22 7.04 0.91
CA SER A 59 3.62 8.36 1.11
C SER A 59 4.41 9.52 0.51
N GLN A 60 5.61 9.25 0.01
CA GLN A 60 6.51 10.24 -0.58
C GLN A 60 6.59 10.03 -2.10
N GLY A 61 6.49 11.12 -2.87
CA GLY A 61 6.53 11.08 -4.33
C GLY A 61 5.16 10.95 -5.00
N GLN A 62 5.18 10.68 -6.31
CA GLN A 62 4.00 10.53 -7.16
C GLN A 62 4.13 9.27 -8.03
N PRO A 63 3.05 8.48 -8.21
CA PRO A 63 1.80 8.52 -7.43
C PRO A 63 2.03 8.06 -5.99
N THR A 64 1.15 8.46 -5.07
CA THR A 64 1.11 7.87 -3.72
C THR A 64 0.63 6.42 -3.82
N LEU A 65 1.35 5.49 -3.17
CA LEU A 65 1.07 4.05 -3.14
C LEU A 65 0.79 3.57 -1.71
#